data_AF-A0A1F6G0R5-F1
#
_entry.id   AF-A0A1F6G0R5-F1
#
_cell.length_a   1.000
_cell.length_b   1.000
_cell.length_c   1.000
_cell.angle_alpha   90.00
_cell.angle_beta   90.00
_cell.angle_gamma   90.00
#
_symmetry.space_group_name_H-M   'P 1'
#
loop_
_entity.id
_entity.type
_entity.pdbx_description
1 polymer ?
#
loop_
_entity_poly.entity_id
_entity_poly.type
_entity_poly.pdbx_seq_one_letter_code
_entity_poly.pdbx_strand_id
1 'polypeptide(L)'
;MATSAVVFILLASPFALAWLEGDLAVETNYAEAFKFSNSLDNLAAEAKLINKPGETPISLMTFIGRLIYYALGLLGVIFLILAILAGLRWMTASDNEEIVAKAKSSLWNAALGALVALSAYAVTYFIINTVIG
;
A
#
# COMPACT_ATOMS: atom_id res chain seq x y z
N MET A 1 -7.85 12.87 23.68
CA MET A 1 -7.18 13.46 22.50
C MET A 1 -5.99 12.62 22.05
N ALA A 2 -5.10 12.19 22.96
CA ALA A 2 -3.94 11.35 22.59
C ALA A 2 -4.31 9.96 22.05
N THR A 3 -5.33 9.31 22.60
CA THR A 3 -5.74 7.94 22.18
C THR A 3 -6.28 7.89 20.75
N SER A 4 -7.02 8.90 20.31
CA SER A 4 -7.57 8.98 18.94
C SER A 4 -6.47 9.18 17.88
N ALA A 5 -5.40 9.92 18.20
CA ALA A 5 -4.27 10.13 17.29
C ALA A 5 -3.42 8.86 17.12
N VAL A 6 -3.20 8.12 18.21
CA VAL A 6 -2.46 6.84 18.20
C VAL A 6 -3.22 5.79 17.38
N VAL A 7 -4.55 5.73 17.48
CA VAL A 7 -5.38 4.81 16.67
C VAL A 7 -5.32 5.16 15.18
N PHE A 8 -5.28 6.44 14.82
CA PHE A 8 -5.11 6.87 13.42
C PHE A 8 -3.75 6.46 12.83
N ILE A 9 -2.68 6.56 13.64
CA ILE A 9 -1.33 6.11 13.26
C ILE A 9 -1.26 4.58 13.18
N LEU A 10 -1.94 3.86 14.09
CA LEU A 10 -1.99 2.39 14.09
C LEU A 10 -2.86 1.81 12.96
N LEU A 11 -3.92 2.51 12.53
CA LEU A 11 -4.70 2.13 11.34
C LEU A 11 -3.97 2.45 10.03
N ALA A 12 -3.12 3.48 10.03
CA ALA A 12 -2.20 3.78 8.93
C ALA A 12 -0.95 2.87 8.93
N SER A 13 -0.74 2.08 10.00
CA SER A 13 0.43 1.24 10.26
C SER A 13 0.85 0.31 9.11
N PRO A 14 -0.07 -0.31 8.33
CA PRO A 14 0.36 -1.13 7.19
C PRO A 14 1.04 -0.31 6.08
N PHE A 15 0.66 0.96 5.90
CA PHE A 15 1.21 1.83 4.87
C PHE A 15 2.44 2.61 5.36
N ALA A 16 2.51 2.95 6.64
CA ALA A 16 3.68 3.60 7.22
C ALA A 16 4.89 2.65 7.36
N LEU A 17 4.66 1.37 7.66
CA LEU A 17 5.71 0.36 7.82
C LEU A 17 6.28 -0.16 6.50
N ALA A 18 5.49 -0.16 5.41
CA ALA A 18 5.98 -0.53 4.07
C ALA A 18 7.15 0.35 3.57
N TRP A 19 7.36 1.50 4.22
CA TRP A 19 8.50 2.41 4.01
C TRP A 19 9.71 2.15 4.90
N LEU A 20 9.46 1.48 6.02
CA LEU A 20 10.45 1.05 7.00
C LEU A 20 10.99 -0.35 6.68
N GLU A 21 10.28 -1.12 5.84
CA GLU A 21 10.72 -2.42 5.31
C GLU A 21 12.00 -2.35 4.44
N GLY A 22 12.46 -1.16 4.06
CA GLY A 22 13.71 -0.98 3.32
C GLY A 22 14.99 -1.11 4.18
N ASP A 23 14.88 -1.07 5.51
CA ASP A 23 16.04 -1.05 6.43
C ASP A 23 15.83 -1.87 7.71
N LEU A 24 14.89 -2.83 7.73
CA LEU A 24 14.72 -3.76 8.84
C LEU A 24 14.83 -5.22 8.35
N ALA A 25 15.97 -5.53 7.73
CA ALA A 25 16.43 -6.91 7.63
C ALA A 25 16.96 -7.35 9.01
N VAL A 26 16.08 -7.86 9.89
CA VAL A 26 16.56 -8.71 10.98
C VAL A 26 16.90 -10.07 10.37
N GLU A 27 18.16 -10.24 9.94
CA GLU A 27 18.70 -11.53 9.53
C GLU A 27 18.63 -12.52 10.70
N THR A 28 17.65 -13.42 10.68
CA THR A 28 17.53 -14.52 11.65
C THR A 28 18.36 -15.76 11.25
N ASN A 29 19.51 -15.58 10.60
CA ASN A 29 20.42 -16.67 10.23
C ASN A 29 21.89 -16.33 10.49
N TYR A 30 22.35 -16.60 11.71
CA TYR A 30 23.74 -16.44 12.15
C TYR A 30 24.77 -17.31 11.40
N ALA A 31 24.33 -18.24 10.54
CA ALA A 31 25.20 -19.11 9.75
C ALA A 31 25.68 -18.48 8.43
N GLU A 32 25.10 -17.35 8.00
CA GLU A 32 25.51 -16.63 6.77
C GLU A 32 26.19 -15.28 7.05
N ALA A 33 26.51 -14.98 8.31
CA ALA A 33 27.03 -13.69 8.76
C ALA A 33 28.39 -13.27 8.16
N PHE A 34 29.06 -14.15 7.40
CA PHE A 34 30.27 -13.80 6.67
C PHE A 34 30.22 -14.28 5.21
N LYS A 35 29.25 -13.78 4.45
CA LYS A 35 29.31 -13.85 2.98
C LYS A 35 30.42 -12.93 2.49
N PHE A 36 31.61 -13.51 2.27
CA PHE A 36 32.81 -12.81 1.80
C PHE A 36 32.54 -11.97 0.53
N SER A 37 31.66 -12.44 -0.36
CA SER A 37 31.20 -11.66 -1.52
C SER A 37 30.57 -10.32 -1.13
N ASN A 38 29.75 -10.26 -0.08
CA ASN A 38 29.12 -9.01 0.37
C ASN A 38 30.15 -8.02 0.92
N SER A 39 31.23 -8.50 1.55
CA SER A 39 32.31 -7.63 2.00
C SER A 39 33.12 -7.09 0.82
N LEU A 40 33.37 -7.92 -0.19
CA LEU A 40 34.02 -7.49 -1.44
C LEU A 40 33.16 -6.49 -2.21
N ASP A 41 31.86 -6.72 -2.30
CA ASP A 41 30.93 -5.83 -3.00
C ASP A 41 30.81 -4.47 -2.29
N ASN A 42 30.75 -4.44 -0.95
CA ASN A 42 30.75 -3.19 -0.19
C ASN A 42 32.07 -2.43 -0.32
N LEU A 43 33.22 -3.11 -0.33
CA LEU A 43 34.53 -2.47 -0.54
C LEU A 43 34.68 -1.96 -1.98
N ALA A 44 34.18 -2.69 -2.97
CA ALA A 44 34.18 -2.26 -4.36
C ALA A 44 33.23 -1.07 -4.59
N ALA A 45 32.12 -1.00 -3.85
CA ALA A 45 31.20 0.14 -3.85
C ALA A 45 31.81 1.37 -3.15
N GLU A 46 32.47 1.19 -2.00
CA GLU A 46 33.24 2.23 -1.30
C GLU A 46 34.36 2.79 -2.21
N ALA A 47 35.02 1.91 -2.97
CA ALA A 47 36.03 2.26 -3.96
C ALA A 47 35.45 2.81 -5.29
N LYS A 48 34.13 2.96 -5.40
CA LYS A 48 33.39 3.43 -6.60
C LYS A 48 33.63 2.61 -7.88
N LEU A 49 34.04 1.35 -7.76
CA LEU A 49 34.27 0.46 -8.90
C LEU A 49 32.99 -0.27 -9.34
N ILE A 50 32.02 -0.40 -8.44
CA ILE A 50 30.67 -0.90 -8.72
C ILE A 50 29.64 0.00 -8.01
N ASN A 51 28.42 0.10 -8.53
CA ASN A 51 27.33 0.74 -7.80
C ASN A 51 26.86 -0.22 -6.69
N LYS A 52 26.62 0.30 -5.49
CA LYS A 52 26.11 -0.47 -4.35
C LYS A 52 24.87 -1.27 -4.78
N PRO A 53 24.82 -2.61 -4.60
CA PRO A 53 23.64 -3.38 -4.93
C PRO A 53 22.48 -2.90 -4.03
N GLY A 54 21.53 -2.19 -4.63
CA GLY A 54 20.37 -1.60 -3.94
C GLY A 54 20.24 -0.08 -4.07
N GLU A 55 21.29 0.64 -4.48
CA GLU A 55 21.17 2.07 -4.84
C GLU A 55 20.88 2.20 -6.33
N THR A 56 19.68 1.80 -6.76
CA THR A 56 19.14 2.44 -7.96
C THR A 56 18.88 3.90 -7.58
N PRO A 57 19.48 4.91 -8.25
CA PRO A 57 19.03 6.29 -8.06
C PRO A 57 17.52 6.27 -8.21
N ILE A 58 16.79 6.83 -7.24
CA ILE A 58 15.33 6.75 -7.17
C ILE A 58 14.80 7.20 -8.52
N SER A 59 14.47 6.24 -9.38
CA SER A 59 14.09 6.56 -10.74
C SER A 59 12.76 7.30 -10.63
N LEU A 60 12.50 8.24 -11.53
CA LEU A 60 11.21 8.94 -11.56
C LEU A 60 10.05 7.93 -11.58
N MET A 61 10.26 6.78 -12.25
CA MET A 61 9.33 5.65 -12.26
C MET A 61 9.08 5.06 -10.86
N THR A 62 10.14 4.80 -10.08
CA THR A 62 10.01 4.29 -8.71
C THR A 62 9.31 5.29 -7.80
N PHE A 63 9.65 6.58 -7.88
CA PHE A 63 9.02 7.61 -7.06
C PHE A 63 7.51 7.74 -7.34
N ILE A 64 7.13 7.74 -8.62
CA ILE A 64 5.74 7.85 -9.06
C ILE A 64 4.95 6.58 -8.67
N GLY A 65 5.49 5.38 -8.93
CA GLY A 65 4.82 4.13 -8.58
C GLY A 65 4.54 4.02 -7.08
N ARG A 66 5.48 4.50 -6.29
CA ARG A 66 5.39 4.57 -4.84
C ARG A 66 4.33 5.57 -4.39
N LEU A 67 4.30 6.78 -4.95
CA LEU A 67 3.23 7.77 -4.67
C LEU A 67 1.83 7.22 -5.00
N ILE A 68 1.68 6.54 -6.14
CA ILE A 68 0.41 5.90 -6.55
C ILE A 68 0.00 4.84 -5.54
N TYR A 69 0.93 4.02 -5.06
CA TYR A 69 0.67 2.98 -4.07
C TYR A 69 0.06 3.56 -2.78
N TYR A 70 0.62 4.66 -2.24
CA TYR A 70 0.05 5.33 -1.07
C TYR A 70 -1.31 5.97 -1.34
N ALA A 71 -1.47 6.60 -2.50
CA ALA A 71 -2.73 7.20 -2.89
C ALA A 71 -3.84 6.13 -2.99
N LEU A 72 -3.58 5.01 -3.66
CA LEU A 72 -4.52 3.88 -3.78
C LEU A 72 -4.82 3.24 -2.42
N GLY A 73 -3.80 3.10 -1.57
CA GLY A 73 -3.93 2.59 -0.22
C GLY A 73 -4.87 3.39 0.66
N LEU A 74 -4.61 4.70 0.74
CA LEU A 74 -5.44 5.64 1.48
C LEU A 74 -6.88 5.63 0.96
N LEU A 75 -7.03 5.65 -0.37
CA LEU A 75 -8.34 5.59 -1.02
C LEU A 75 -9.10 4.32 -0.63
N GLY A 76 -8.45 3.15 -0.68
CA GLY A 76 -9.05 1.87 -0.31
C GLY A 76 -9.57 1.83 1.12
N VAL A 77 -8.81 2.38 2.08
CA VAL A 77 -9.25 2.47 3.48
C VAL A 77 -10.48 3.36 3.63
N ILE A 78 -10.52 4.49 2.92
CA ILE A 78 -11.68 5.39 2.93
C ILE A 78 -12.92 4.68 2.37
N PHE A 79 -12.78 3.96 1.25
CA PHE A 79 -13.87 3.16 0.68
C PHE A 79 -14.39 2.11 1.66
N LEU A 80 -13.52 1.43 2.38
CA LEU A 80 -13.90 0.45 3.40
C LEU A 80 -14.73 1.09 4.52
N ILE A 81 -14.30 2.24 5.05
CA ILE A 81 -15.03 2.96 6.10
C ILE A 81 -16.41 3.40 5.61
N LEU A 82 -16.49 3.95 4.39
CA LEU A 82 -17.77 4.36 3.80
C LEU A 82 -18.72 3.19 3.57
N ALA A 83 -18.20 2.03 3.13
CA ALA A 83 -18.98 0.82 2.94
C ALA A 83 -19.57 0.32 4.27
N ILE A 84 -18.78 0.32 5.35
CA ILE A 84 -19.25 -0.04 6.69
C ILE A 84 -20.34 0.92 7.16
N LEU A 85 -20.14 2.24 7.04
CA LEU A 85 -21.14 3.24 7.46
C LEU A 85 -22.44 3.15 6.66
N ALA A 86 -22.35 2.88 5.36
CA ALA A 86 -23.52 2.67 4.50
C ALA A 86 -24.25 1.36 4.88
N GLY A 87 -23.51 0.29 5.16
CA GLY A 87 -24.06 -0.99 5.62
C GLY A 87 -24.80 -0.86 6.96
N LEU A 88 -24.19 -0.17 7.92
CA LEU A 88 -24.83 0.10 9.22
C LEU A 88 -26.11 0.94 9.05
N ARG A 89 -26.10 1.95 8.17
CA ARG A 89 -27.31 2.74 7.88
C ARG A 89 -28.41 1.90 7.23
N TRP A 90 -28.05 0.94 6.38
CA TRP A 90 -29.03 0.03 5.78
C TRP A 90 -29.65 -0.89 6.83
N MET A 91 -28.85 -1.39 7.79
CA MET A 91 -29.33 -2.28 8.85
C MET A 91 -30.17 -1.57 9.92
N THR A 92 -29.89 -0.29 10.20
CA THR A 92 -30.62 0.51 11.21
C THR A 92 -31.82 1.26 10.63
N ALA A 93 -32.11 1.11 9.34
CA ALA A 93 -33.30 1.68 8.72
C ALA A 93 -34.54 0.88 9.14
N SER A 94 -35.11 1.19 10.31
CA SER A 94 -36.35 0.58 10.83
C SER A 94 -37.56 0.93 9.95
N ASP A 95 -37.73 0.19 8.85
CA ASP A 95 -38.89 0.25 7.93
C ASP A 95 -39.09 1.58 7.18
N ASN A 96 -38.09 2.47 7.22
CA ASN A 96 -38.12 3.68 6.41
C ASN A 96 -37.54 3.41 5.01
N GLU A 97 -38.42 3.27 4.02
CA GLU A 97 -38.06 3.01 2.63
C GLU A 97 -37.09 4.05 2.05
N GLU A 98 -37.19 5.33 2.46
CA GLU A 98 -36.30 6.40 1.99
C GLU A 98 -34.86 6.17 2.47
N ILE A 99 -34.69 5.77 3.74
CA ILE A 99 -33.38 5.49 4.31
C ILE A 99 -32.78 4.23 3.68
N VAL A 100 -33.61 3.21 3.42
CA VAL A 100 -33.17 1.97 2.74
C VAL A 100 -32.71 2.27 1.32
N ALA A 101 -33.47 3.05 0.55
CA ALA A 101 -33.12 3.42 -0.82
C ALA A 101 -31.81 4.22 -0.87
N LYS A 102 -31.65 5.18 0.05
CA LYS A 102 -30.45 6.00 0.17
C LYS A 102 -29.21 5.20 0.58
N ALA A 103 -29.36 4.27 1.53
CA ALA A 103 -28.27 3.40 1.98
C ALA A 103 -27.84 2.43 0.87
N LYS A 104 -28.79 1.84 0.12
CA LYS A 104 -28.49 1.00 -1.05
C LYS A 104 -27.76 1.76 -2.15
N SER A 105 -28.19 2.98 -2.46
CA SER A 105 -27.49 3.85 -3.43
C SER A 105 -26.05 4.15 -2.98
N SER A 106 -25.86 4.46 -1.69
CA SER A 106 -24.53 4.68 -1.11
C SER A 106 -23.62 3.44 -1.21
N LEU A 107 -24.17 2.24 -0.97
CA LEU A 107 -23.47 0.96 -1.12
C LEU A 107 -23.07 0.70 -2.58
N TRP A 108 -23.96 0.94 -3.53
CA TRP A 108 -23.67 0.79 -4.96
C TRP A 108 -22.55 1.73 -5.41
N ASN A 109 -22.60 2.99 -5.00
CA ASN A 109 -21.56 3.96 -5.36
C ASN A 109 -20.20 3.59 -4.75
N ALA A 110 -20.18 3.12 -3.49
CA ALA A 110 -18.97 2.63 -2.84
C ALA A 110 -18.40 1.38 -3.55
N ALA A 111 -19.25 0.42 -3.90
CA ALA A 111 -18.85 -0.79 -4.61
C ALA A 111 -18.30 -0.49 -6.00
N LEU A 112 -18.95 0.43 -6.73
CA LEU A 112 -18.54 0.80 -8.09
C LEU A 112 -17.20 1.55 -8.10
N GLY A 113 -16.96 2.41 -7.11
CA GLY A 113 -15.65 3.05 -6.93
C GLY A 113 -14.53 2.05 -6.58
N ALA A 114 -14.81 1.09 -5.70
CA ALA A 114 -13.86 0.01 -5.39
C ALA A 114 -13.56 -0.86 -6.62
N LEU A 115 -14.60 -1.20 -7.40
CA LEU A 115 -14.46 -1.99 -8.63
C LEU A 115 -13.56 -1.28 -9.66
N VAL A 116 -13.75 0.02 -9.86
CA VAL A 116 -12.92 0.81 -10.79
C VAL A 116 -11.47 0.88 -10.31
N ALA A 117 -11.23 1.08 -9.02
CA ALA A 117 -9.87 1.11 -8.46
C ALA A 117 -9.14 -0.23 -8.66
N LEU A 118 -9.81 -1.35 -8.37
CA LEU A 118 -9.27 -2.69 -8.60
C LEU A 118 -9.00 -2.97 -10.08
N SER A 119 -9.92 -2.54 -10.95
CA SER A 119 -9.77 -2.70 -12.40
C SER A 119 -8.59 -1.89 -12.94
N ALA A 120 -8.40 -0.66 -12.49
CA ALA A 120 -7.26 0.18 -12.88
C ALA A 120 -5.93 -0.45 -12.47
N TYR A 121 -5.85 -1.03 -11.26
CA TYR A 121 -4.66 -1.75 -10.81
C TYR A 121 -4.40 -3.00 -11.65
N ALA A 122 -5.43 -3.81 -11.92
CA ALA A 122 -5.31 -5.02 -12.73
C ALA A 122 -4.81 -4.71 -14.16
N VAL A 123 -5.35 -3.66 -14.80
CA VAL A 123 -4.90 -3.22 -16.13
C VAL A 123 -3.45 -2.75 -16.10
N THR A 124 -3.07 -1.95 -15.10
CA THR A 124 -1.69 -1.47 -14.96
C THR A 124 -0.71 -2.63 -14.79
N TYR A 125 -1.05 -3.58 -13.92
CA TYR A 125 -0.26 -4.79 -13.69
C TYR A 125 -0.11 -5.63 -14.96
N PHE A 126 -1.21 -5.82 -15.70
CA PHE A 126 -1.21 -6.55 -16.96
C PHE A 126 -0.27 -5.92 -18.00
N ILE A 127 -0.33 -4.60 -18.17
CA ILE A 127 0.54 -3.88 -19.12
C ILE A 127 2.01 -4.03 -18.73
N ILE A 128 2.35 -3.80 -17.45
CA ILE A 128 3.73 -3.88 -16.96
C ILE A 128 4.28 -5.29 -17.16
N ASN A 129 3.52 -6.32 -16.78
CA ASN A 129 3.94 -7.71 -16.93
C ASN A 129 4.10 -8.12 -18.40
N THR A 130 3.30 -7.55 -19.31
CA THR A 130 3.39 -7.86 -20.75
C THR A 130 4.56 -7.14 -21.44
N VAL A 131 4.97 -5.96 -20.93
CA VAL A 131 6.02 -5.13 -21.55
C VAL A 131 7.41 -5.42 -20.99
N ILE A 132 7.50 -5.75 -19.70
CA ILE A 132 8.77 -6.01 -19.00
C ILE A 132 9.08 -7.51 -18.90
N GLY A 133 8.03 -8.36 -18.94
CA GLY A 133 8.15 -9.83 -18.93
C GLY A 133 8.38 -10.44 -20.31
#